data_AF-A0A9P0MV97-F1
#
_entry.id   AF-A0A9P0MV97-F1
#
_cell.length_a   1.000
_cell.length_b   1.000
_cell.length_c   1.000
_cell.angle_alpha   90.00
_cell.angle_beta   90.00
_cell.angle_gamma   90.00
#
_symmetry.space_group_name_H-M   'P 1'
#
loop_
_entity.id
_entity.type
_entity.pdbx_description
1 polymer ?
#
loop_
_entity_poly.entity_id
_entity_poly.type
_entity_poly.pdbx_seq_one_letter_code
_entity_poly.pdbx_strand_id
1 'polypeptide(L)'
;MRHGQLLVEKSPGQLMAFHQSTNLEEIFLDVCKKQDGLQDAIDLRDKILQEKKKSSKASYRLFPDNNWFDTYRFMALLNKNVLWLRRNKLAASGTAILPLIIVFLYGMVMGKDPKSLKIALLSQEISYDGDLGICNGLPDSYFETLNCTLPSLFTCPFIDELHKRDINIVLYKDYSYIARDIASNKVWGSIEVPQNFTTALINRIENGLRTEDKIVEDGILTSRIDGTNAIIKIILTNHLKESVERFYNNLLLSCGMSEKARIIPMQVMLIYLCLKK
;
A
#
# COMPACT_ATOMS: atom_id res chain seq x y z
N MET A 1 -12.69 -81.04 1.77
CA MET A 1 -12.46 -79.59 1.62
C MET A 1 -11.24 -79.38 0.74
N ARG A 2 -11.26 -78.42 -0.19
CA ARG A 2 -10.11 -78.02 -1.04
C ARG A 2 -10.23 -76.53 -1.38
N HIS A 3 -9.11 -75.80 -1.41
CA HIS A 3 -9.08 -74.34 -1.60
C HIS A 3 -9.96 -73.54 -0.60
N GLY A 4 -10.08 -74.03 0.64
CA GLY A 4 -10.88 -73.37 1.67
C GLY A 4 -12.40 -73.48 1.51
N GLN A 5 -12.89 -74.26 0.54
CA GLN A 5 -14.32 -74.54 0.36
C GLN A 5 -14.67 -76.00 0.69
N LEU A 6 -15.83 -76.17 1.31
CA LEU A 6 -16.44 -77.47 1.55
C LEU A 6 -17.11 -77.96 0.27
N LEU A 7 -16.66 -79.10 -0.25
CA LEU A 7 -17.08 -79.60 -1.56
C LEU A 7 -18.41 -80.34 -1.49
N VAL A 8 -18.50 -81.28 -0.55
CA VAL A 8 -19.72 -82.02 -0.22
C VAL A 8 -19.63 -82.42 1.25
N GLU A 9 -20.74 -82.35 1.97
CA GLU A 9 -20.85 -82.82 3.35
C GLU A 9 -22.07 -83.74 3.47
N LYS A 10 -21.83 -85.05 3.44
CA LYS A 10 -22.83 -86.11 3.62
C LYS A 10 -22.16 -87.36 4.20
N SER A 11 -22.95 -88.30 4.73
CA SER A 11 -22.41 -89.58 5.19
C SER A 11 -21.97 -90.46 4.01
N PRO A 12 -20.97 -91.36 4.19
CA PRO A 12 -20.41 -92.15 3.09
C PRO A 12 -21.45 -92.95 2.29
N GLY A 13 -22.44 -93.56 2.96
CA GLY A 13 -23.52 -94.29 2.31
C GLY A 13 -24.42 -93.42 1.44
N GLN A 14 -24.66 -92.17 1.86
CA GLN A 14 -25.46 -91.21 1.09
C GLN A 14 -24.70 -90.65 -0.12
N LEU A 15 -23.38 -90.48 -0.02
CA LEU A 15 -22.52 -90.08 -1.14
C LEU A 15 -22.48 -91.17 -2.22
N MET A 16 -22.32 -92.42 -1.82
CA MET A 16 -22.32 -93.57 -2.72
C MET A 16 -23.67 -93.74 -3.44
N ALA A 17 -24.79 -93.57 -2.72
CA ALA A 17 -26.12 -93.60 -3.33
C ALA A 17 -26.36 -92.44 -4.32
N PHE A 18 -25.84 -91.24 -4.00
CA PHE A 18 -26.04 -90.05 -4.82
C PHE A 18 -25.18 -90.05 -6.10
N HIS A 19 -23.93 -90.51 -6.01
CA HIS A 19 -23.01 -90.61 -7.15
C HIS A 19 -23.03 -91.99 -7.84
N GLN A 20 -23.94 -92.89 -7.44
CA GLN A 20 -24.09 -94.25 -8.00
C GLN A 20 -22.77 -95.04 -8.09
N SER A 21 -21.88 -94.83 -7.13
CA SER A 21 -20.52 -95.38 -7.13
C SER A 21 -20.31 -96.24 -5.90
N THR A 22 -19.59 -97.36 -6.05
CA THR A 22 -19.29 -98.30 -4.96
C THR A 22 -18.00 -97.98 -4.23
N ASN A 23 -17.17 -97.07 -4.77
CA ASN A 23 -15.92 -96.61 -4.18
C ASN A 23 -15.96 -95.09 -3.93
N LEU A 24 -15.51 -94.66 -2.74
CA LEU A 24 -15.42 -93.25 -2.35
C LEU A 24 -14.32 -92.49 -3.10
N GLU A 25 -13.28 -93.17 -3.57
CA GLU A 25 -12.17 -92.55 -4.31
C GLU A 25 -12.64 -91.98 -5.65
N GLU A 26 -13.56 -92.68 -6.32
CA GLU A 26 -14.14 -92.25 -7.59
C GLU A 26 -15.04 -91.02 -7.41
N ILE A 27 -15.81 -90.99 -6.32
CA ILE A 27 -16.64 -89.85 -5.93
C ILE A 27 -15.76 -88.63 -5.62
N PHE A 28 -14.67 -88.83 -4.87
CA PHE A 28 -13.72 -87.76 -4.59
C PHE A 28 -13.11 -87.19 -5.87
N LEU A 29 -12.70 -88.06 -6.80
CA LEU A 29 -12.09 -87.67 -8.07
C LEU A 29 -13.07 -86.88 -8.96
N ASP A 30 -14.34 -87.31 -9.05
CA ASP A 30 -15.40 -86.61 -9.79
C ASP A 30 -15.67 -85.21 -9.19
N VAL A 31 -15.78 -85.13 -7.87
CA VAL A 31 -15.99 -83.85 -7.16
C VAL A 31 -14.79 -82.91 -7.34
N CYS A 32 -13.56 -83.42 -7.32
CA CYS A 32 -12.36 -82.62 -7.57
C CYS A 32 -12.30 -82.09 -9.02
N LYS A 33 -12.61 -82.93 -10.02
CA LYS A 33 -12.63 -82.52 -11.43
C LYS A 33 -13.66 -81.42 -11.70
N LYS A 34 -14.84 -81.51 -11.09
CA LYS A 34 -15.90 -80.49 -11.20
C LYS A 34 -15.49 -79.16 -10.59
N GLN A 35 -14.73 -79.18 -9.49
CA GLN A 35 -14.22 -77.96 -8.87
C GLN A 35 -13.16 -77.27 -9.74
N ASP A 36 -12.19 -78.04 -10.26
CA ASP A 36 -11.11 -77.47 -11.07
C ASP A 36 -11.67 -76.81 -12.35
N GLY A 37 -12.64 -77.45 -13.02
CA GLY A 37 -13.29 -76.87 -14.19
C GLY A 37 -14.12 -75.60 -13.90
N LEU A 38 -14.71 -75.49 -12.71
CA LEU A 38 -15.43 -74.28 -12.30
C LEU A 38 -14.45 -73.14 -12.00
N GLN A 39 -13.31 -73.45 -11.37
CA GLN A 39 -12.27 -72.47 -11.07
C GLN A 39 -11.63 -71.92 -12.34
N ASP A 40 -11.35 -72.79 -13.32
CA ASP A 40 -10.80 -72.37 -14.62
C ASP A 40 -11.76 -71.42 -15.37
N ALA A 41 -13.06 -71.66 -15.29
CA ALA A 41 -14.08 -70.80 -15.90
C ALA A 41 -14.18 -69.43 -15.19
N ILE A 42 -14.06 -69.39 -13.86
CA ILE A 42 -14.03 -68.16 -13.06
C ILE A 42 -12.77 -67.36 -13.37
N ASP A 43 -11.60 -68.01 -13.41
CA ASP A 43 -10.32 -67.38 -13.72
C ASP A 43 -10.30 -66.81 -15.15
N LEU A 44 -10.89 -67.51 -16.13
CA LEU A 44 -11.03 -67.01 -17.49
C LEU A 44 -11.94 -65.78 -17.55
N ARG A 45 -13.07 -65.81 -16.83
CA ARG A 45 -14.00 -64.69 -16.75
C ARG A 45 -13.34 -63.46 -16.10
N ASP A 46 -12.55 -63.66 -15.04
CA ASP A 46 -11.83 -62.59 -14.38
C ASP A 46 -10.71 -62.00 -15.25
N LYS A 47 -10.00 -62.83 -16.03
CA LYS A 47 -9.03 -62.35 -17.02
C LYS A 47 -9.70 -61.48 -18.09
N ILE A 48 -10.84 -61.92 -18.65
CA ILE A 48 -11.61 -61.16 -19.64
C ILE A 48 -12.13 -59.84 -19.06
N LEU A 49 -12.59 -59.84 -17.81
CA LEU A 49 -13.05 -58.63 -17.11
C LEU A 49 -11.90 -57.65 -16.82
N GLN A 50 -10.71 -58.15 -16.49
CA GLN A 50 -9.53 -57.33 -16.27
C GLN A 50 -9.03 -56.69 -17.57
N GLU A 51 -9.04 -57.42 -18.69
CA GLU A 51 -8.67 -56.86 -20.00
C GLU A 51 -9.64 -55.76 -20.45
N LYS A 52 -10.95 -55.96 -20.28
CA LYS A 52 -11.96 -54.92 -20.56
C LYS A 52 -11.80 -53.67 -19.68
N LYS A 53 -11.42 -53.83 -18.41
CA LYS A 53 -11.14 -52.69 -17.50
C LYS A 53 -9.86 -51.92 -17.86
N LYS A 54 -8.84 -52.56 -18.44
CA LYS A 54 -7.61 -51.90 -18.90
C LYS A 54 -7.83 -51.05 -20.15
N SER A 55 -8.75 -51.44 -21.04
CA SER A 55 -9.07 -50.71 -22.27
C SER A 55 -9.85 -49.39 -22.07
N SER A 56 -10.45 -49.17 -20.90
CA SER A 56 -11.37 -48.03 -20.65
C SER A 56 -10.71 -46.81 -20.00
N LYS A 57 -9.46 -46.89 -19.54
CA LYS A 57 -8.78 -45.72 -18.97
C LYS A 57 -8.10 -44.95 -20.09
N ALA A 58 -8.76 -43.88 -20.57
CA ALA A 58 -8.11 -42.87 -21.39
C ALA A 58 -6.80 -42.46 -20.72
N SER A 59 -5.67 -42.76 -21.37
CA SER A 59 -4.35 -42.34 -20.92
C SER A 59 -4.25 -40.84 -21.20
N TYR A 60 -4.56 -40.03 -20.21
CA TYR A 60 -4.15 -38.62 -20.23
C TYR A 60 -2.63 -38.64 -20.09
N ARG A 61 -1.89 -38.29 -21.15
CA ARG A 61 -0.45 -38.03 -21.04
C ARG A 61 -0.29 -36.92 -20.02
N LEU A 62 0.07 -37.26 -18.79
CA LEU A 62 -0.06 -36.28 -17.70
C LEU A 62 0.89 -35.10 -17.91
N PHE A 63 2.05 -35.24 -18.55
CA PHE A 63 2.90 -34.13 -18.97
C PHE A 63 3.88 -34.57 -20.08
N PRO A 64 3.77 -34.12 -21.34
CA PRO A 64 4.85 -34.20 -22.30
C PRO A 64 5.61 -32.87 -22.40
N ASP A 65 6.92 -32.99 -22.50
CA ASP A 65 7.96 -32.05 -22.93
C ASP A 65 8.28 -30.83 -22.03
N ASN A 66 9.59 -30.66 -21.83
CA ASN A 66 10.28 -29.73 -20.94
C ASN A 66 10.25 -28.27 -21.45
N ASN A 67 9.11 -27.84 -22.00
CA ASN A 67 8.91 -26.46 -22.42
C ASN A 67 8.35 -25.67 -21.24
N TRP A 68 9.10 -24.66 -20.79
CA TRP A 68 8.75 -23.80 -19.65
C TRP A 68 7.35 -23.19 -19.79
N PHE A 69 6.90 -22.91 -21.02
CA PHE A 69 5.60 -22.30 -21.28
C PHE A 69 4.93 -22.89 -22.52
N ASP A 70 3.73 -23.43 -22.34
CA ASP A 70 2.84 -23.88 -23.41
C ASP A 70 1.64 -22.92 -23.49
N THR A 71 1.61 -22.12 -24.55
CA THR A 71 0.57 -21.11 -24.80
C THR A 71 -0.80 -21.72 -25.03
N TYR A 72 -0.89 -22.88 -25.67
CA TYR A 72 -2.16 -23.57 -25.90
C TYR A 72 -2.74 -24.09 -24.60
N ARG A 73 -1.89 -24.66 -23.74
CA ARG A 73 -2.31 -25.13 -22.41
C ARG A 73 -2.64 -23.96 -21.48
N PHE A 74 -1.89 -22.87 -21.53
CA PHE A 74 -2.23 -21.64 -20.81
C PHE A 74 -3.59 -21.11 -21.26
N MET A 75 -3.84 -21.02 -22.56
CA MET A 75 -5.12 -20.54 -23.09
C MET A 75 -6.28 -21.49 -22.76
N ALA A 76 -6.05 -22.80 -22.76
CA ALA A 76 -7.04 -23.79 -22.33
C ALA A 76 -7.37 -23.65 -20.83
N LEU A 77 -6.36 -23.42 -19.98
CA LEU A 77 -6.54 -23.14 -18.56
C LEU A 77 -7.24 -21.79 -18.34
N LEU A 78 -6.90 -20.77 -19.10
CA LEU A 78 -7.55 -19.45 -19.07
C LEU A 78 -9.03 -19.59 -19.43
N ASN A 79 -9.36 -20.24 -20.55
CA ASN A 79 -10.74 -20.49 -20.96
C ASN A 79 -11.51 -21.30 -19.92
N LYS A 80 -10.89 -22.30 -19.31
CA LYS A 80 -11.51 -23.07 -18.21
C LYS A 80 -11.82 -22.16 -17.01
N ASN A 81 -10.88 -21.32 -16.61
CA ASN A 81 -11.07 -20.38 -15.51
C ASN A 81 -12.11 -19.29 -15.83
N VAL A 82 -12.14 -18.79 -17.07
CA VAL A 82 -13.15 -17.83 -17.55
C VAL A 82 -14.55 -18.45 -17.57
N LEU A 83 -14.69 -19.68 -18.07
CA LEU A 83 -15.96 -20.41 -18.05
C LEU A 83 -16.43 -20.70 -16.63
N TRP A 84 -15.50 -21.08 -15.74
CA TRP A 84 -15.80 -21.28 -14.32
C TRP A 84 -16.28 -19.97 -13.66
N LEU A 85 -15.58 -18.85 -13.88
CA LEU A 85 -15.96 -17.54 -13.38
C LEU A 85 -17.31 -17.08 -13.94
N ARG A 86 -17.56 -17.29 -15.24
CA ARG A 86 -18.84 -16.93 -15.88
C ARG A 86 -20.03 -17.72 -15.34
N ARG A 87 -19.83 -19.00 -14.99
CA ARG A 87 -20.86 -19.88 -14.42
C ARG A 87 -21.06 -19.61 -12.92
N ASN A 88 -19.99 -19.31 -12.18
CA ASN A 88 -20.05 -18.99 -10.76
C ASN A 88 -20.29 -17.48 -10.56
N LYS A 89 -21.56 -17.06 -10.69
CA LYS A 89 -21.98 -15.65 -10.59
C LYS A 89 -21.58 -14.99 -9.27
N LEU A 90 -21.65 -15.71 -8.16
CA LEU A 90 -21.28 -15.21 -6.83
C LEU A 90 -19.78 -14.88 -6.74
N ALA A 91 -18.92 -15.76 -7.25
CA ALA A 91 -17.49 -15.53 -7.28
C ALA A 91 -17.11 -14.39 -8.25
N ALA A 92 -17.77 -14.32 -9.40
CA ALA A 92 -17.59 -13.23 -10.36
C ALA A 92 -18.01 -11.87 -9.79
N SER A 93 -19.14 -11.79 -9.08
CA SER A 93 -19.57 -10.55 -8.45
C SER A 93 -18.65 -10.15 -7.31
N GLY A 94 -18.22 -11.10 -6.46
CA GLY A 94 -17.30 -10.81 -5.36
C GLY A 94 -15.96 -10.25 -5.85
N THR A 95 -15.38 -10.87 -6.89
CA THR A 95 -14.12 -10.40 -7.50
C THR A 95 -14.23 -9.04 -8.18
N ALA A 96 -15.41 -8.66 -8.70
CA ALA A 96 -15.65 -7.35 -9.28
C ALA A 96 -15.99 -6.26 -8.24
N ILE A 97 -16.75 -6.61 -7.19
CA ILE A 97 -17.23 -5.66 -6.16
C ILE A 97 -16.13 -5.33 -5.16
N LEU A 98 -15.30 -6.30 -4.78
CA LEU A 98 -14.22 -6.10 -3.81
C LEU A 98 -13.28 -4.92 -4.16
N PRO A 99 -12.74 -4.79 -5.39
CA PRO A 99 -11.91 -3.64 -5.74
C PRO A 99 -12.67 -2.32 -5.71
N LEU A 100 -13.97 -2.30 -6.04
CA LEU A 100 -14.80 -1.10 -5.94
C LEU A 100 -14.98 -0.66 -4.48
N ILE A 101 -15.21 -1.61 -3.58
CA ILE A 101 -15.28 -1.34 -2.14
C ILE A 101 -13.93 -0.82 -1.63
N ILE A 102 -12.81 -1.42 -2.05
CA ILE A 102 -11.47 -0.97 -1.64
C ILE A 102 -11.22 0.47 -2.11
N VAL A 103 -11.51 0.80 -3.36
CA VAL A 103 -11.34 2.18 -3.89
C VAL A 103 -12.24 3.16 -3.15
N PHE A 104 -13.49 2.78 -2.88
CA PHE A 104 -14.42 3.60 -2.12
C PHE A 104 -13.94 3.86 -0.69
N LEU A 105 -13.54 2.80 0.03
CA LEU A 105 -12.99 2.90 1.38
C LEU A 105 -11.70 3.71 1.38
N TYR A 106 -10.82 3.49 0.40
CA TYR A 106 -9.59 4.28 0.27
C TYR A 106 -9.89 5.76 0.08
N GLY A 107 -10.86 6.11 -0.79
CA GLY A 107 -11.29 7.50 -0.98
C GLY A 107 -11.88 8.12 0.29
N MET A 108 -12.60 7.34 1.10
CA MET A 108 -13.08 7.79 2.41
C MET A 108 -11.96 7.97 3.44
N VAL A 109 -10.99 7.06 3.47
CA VAL A 109 -9.90 7.03 4.46
C VAL A 109 -8.85 8.08 4.17
N MET A 110 -8.44 8.24 2.90
CA MET A 110 -7.51 9.31 2.52
C MET A 110 -8.13 10.69 2.71
N GLY A 111 -9.47 10.79 2.62
CA GLY A 111 -10.19 12.00 2.97
C GLY A 111 -9.79 13.21 2.13
N LYS A 112 -10.40 14.36 2.45
CA LYS A 112 -9.97 15.67 1.91
C LYS A 112 -8.74 16.14 2.68
N ASP A 113 -7.92 16.98 2.06
CA ASP A 113 -6.79 17.62 2.73
C ASP A 113 -7.23 18.21 4.09
N PRO A 114 -6.44 18.02 5.16
CA PRO A 114 -6.79 18.46 6.49
C PRO A 114 -6.97 19.97 6.50
N LYS A 115 -8.19 20.43 6.78
CA LYS A 115 -8.51 21.86 6.85
C LYS A 115 -8.04 22.45 8.18
N SER A 116 -7.56 23.68 8.15
CA SER A 116 -7.23 24.48 9.33
C SER A 116 -6.07 23.92 10.16
N LEU A 117 -4.97 23.53 9.50
CA LEU A 117 -3.73 23.12 10.17
C LEU A 117 -3.16 24.31 10.94
N LYS A 118 -2.99 24.15 12.26
CA LYS A 118 -2.39 25.19 13.11
C LYS A 118 -0.87 25.02 13.18
N ILE A 119 -0.12 26.07 12.87
CA ILE A 119 1.33 26.13 13.02
C ILE A 119 1.69 27.26 13.98
N ALA A 120 2.62 27.00 14.88
CA ALA A 120 3.18 28.01 15.76
C ALA A 120 4.18 28.89 15.00
N LEU A 121 4.07 30.21 15.12
CA LEU A 121 5.06 31.16 14.60
C LEU A 121 5.80 31.78 15.76
N LEU A 122 7.12 31.65 15.73
CA LEU A 122 8.05 32.37 16.58
C LEU A 122 8.77 33.38 15.69
N SER A 123 8.32 34.63 15.69
CA SER A 123 9.02 35.70 14.99
C SER A 123 9.79 36.54 16.00
N GLN A 124 11.10 36.66 15.77
CA GLN A 124 11.95 37.61 16.51
C GLN A 124 11.97 38.99 15.84
N GLU A 125 11.35 39.10 14.67
CA GLU A 125 11.25 40.34 13.89
C GLU A 125 10.04 41.18 14.31
N ILE A 126 8.99 40.53 14.81
CA ILE A 126 7.72 41.16 15.20
C ILE A 126 7.65 41.24 16.73
N SER A 127 7.34 42.43 17.25
CA SER A 127 7.02 42.61 18.67
C SER A 127 5.79 41.78 19.05
N TYR A 128 5.93 40.91 20.06
CA TYR A 128 4.84 40.06 20.53
C TYR A 128 3.76 40.89 21.23
N ASP A 129 2.69 41.23 20.50
CA ASP A 129 1.46 41.86 21.06
C ASP A 129 0.27 40.88 21.10
N GLY A 130 0.51 39.60 20.82
CA GLY A 130 -0.51 38.54 20.89
C GLY A 130 -1.51 38.50 19.72
N ASP A 131 -1.46 39.48 18.79
CA ASP A 131 -2.27 39.49 17.58
C ASP A 131 -1.42 39.77 16.32
N LEU A 132 -1.86 39.24 15.18
CA LEU A 132 -1.28 39.49 13.84
C LEU A 132 -1.69 40.86 13.28
N GLY A 133 -2.28 41.73 14.09
CA GLY A 133 -2.66 43.09 13.72
C GLY A 133 -1.50 43.95 13.21
N ILE A 134 -0.26 43.57 13.53
CA ILE A 134 0.97 44.21 13.03
C ILE A 134 1.12 44.03 11.50
N CYS A 135 0.41 43.08 10.87
CA CYS A 135 0.42 42.96 9.40
C CYS A 135 -0.66 43.80 8.71
N ASN A 136 -1.61 44.36 9.46
CA ASN A 136 -2.72 45.12 8.90
C ASN A 136 -2.32 46.59 8.72
N GLY A 137 -2.20 47.02 7.46
CA GLY A 137 -1.98 48.44 7.13
C GLY A 137 -0.52 48.89 7.15
N LEU A 138 0.45 47.96 7.07
CA LEU A 138 1.84 48.34 6.81
C LEU A 138 1.96 48.87 5.37
N PRO A 139 2.50 50.08 5.18
CA PRO A 139 2.75 50.59 3.84
C PRO A 139 3.93 49.85 3.21
N ASP A 140 3.82 49.60 1.92
CA ASP A 140 4.95 49.19 1.10
C ASP A 140 5.94 50.36 0.99
N SER A 141 7.22 50.03 1.09
CA SER A 141 8.32 50.99 0.97
C SER A 141 8.95 50.87 -0.41
N TYR A 142 9.22 52.01 -1.05
CA TYR A 142 9.96 52.05 -2.31
C TYR A 142 11.46 51.99 -2.03
N PHE A 143 12.14 51.00 -2.60
CA PHE A 143 13.59 50.84 -2.51
C PHE A 143 14.24 51.35 -3.80
N GLU A 144 14.93 52.49 -3.69
CA GLU A 144 15.58 53.16 -4.83
C GLU A 144 16.71 52.31 -5.45
N THR A 145 17.46 51.57 -4.63
CA THR A 145 18.56 50.69 -5.06
C THR A 145 18.10 49.57 -5.97
N LEU A 146 16.90 49.06 -5.72
CA LEU A 146 16.29 47.93 -6.43
C LEU A 146 15.25 48.37 -7.45
N ASN A 147 14.85 49.65 -7.45
CA ASN A 147 13.70 50.19 -8.19
C ASN A 147 12.43 49.36 -7.98
N CYS A 148 12.12 49.00 -6.73
CA CYS A 148 10.93 48.20 -6.43
C CYS A 148 10.23 48.56 -5.13
N THR A 149 8.91 48.35 -5.13
CA THR A 149 8.06 48.49 -3.95
C THR A 149 8.03 47.16 -3.21
N LEU A 150 8.56 47.15 -2.00
CA LEU A 150 8.61 45.97 -1.16
C LEU A 150 7.94 46.25 0.19
N PRO A 151 7.29 45.26 0.79
CA PRO A 151 6.71 45.42 2.11
C PRO A 151 7.79 45.70 3.13
N SER A 152 7.50 46.58 4.09
CA SER A 152 8.44 46.93 5.17
C SER A 152 8.80 45.74 6.07
N LEU A 153 7.95 44.71 6.10
CA LEU A 153 8.17 43.47 6.82
C LEU A 153 7.82 42.26 5.96
N PHE A 154 8.80 41.38 5.73
CA PHE A 154 8.63 40.20 4.87
C PHE A 154 7.91 39.03 5.56
N THR A 155 7.85 39.03 6.88
CA THR A 155 7.11 38.03 7.64
C THR A 155 5.60 38.06 7.32
N CYS A 156 5.00 39.23 7.08
CA CYS A 156 3.57 39.37 6.80
C CYS A 156 3.12 38.77 5.45
N PRO A 157 3.70 39.15 4.29
CA PRO A 157 3.33 38.54 3.01
C PRO A 157 3.63 37.02 2.98
N PHE A 158 4.61 36.56 3.75
CA PHE A 158 4.84 35.13 3.93
C PHE A 158 3.69 34.44 4.67
N ILE A 159 3.19 35.04 5.76
CA ILE A 159 2.01 34.55 6.49
C ILE A 159 0.77 34.52 5.60
N ASP A 160 0.57 35.53 4.75
CA ASP A 160 -0.54 35.56 3.79
C ASP A 160 -0.48 34.39 2.80
N GLU A 161 0.72 34.03 2.31
CA GLU A 161 0.91 32.85 1.46
C GLU A 161 0.64 31.53 2.20
N LEU A 162 0.76 31.50 3.53
CA LEU A 162 0.38 30.34 4.34
C LEU A 162 -1.14 30.25 4.52
N HIS A 163 -1.81 31.38 4.78
CA HIS A 163 -3.27 31.43 4.92
C HIS A 163 -4.00 31.01 3.64
N LYS A 164 -3.46 31.34 2.46
CA LYS A 164 -3.99 30.88 1.15
C LYS A 164 -3.99 29.35 0.99
N ARG A 165 -3.31 28.61 1.88
CA ARG A 165 -3.20 27.14 1.88
C ARG A 165 -3.87 26.48 3.09
N ASP A 166 -4.85 27.15 3.70
CA ASP A 166 -5.58 26.66 4.88
C ASP A 166 -4.67 26.39 6.11
N ILE A 167 -3.52 27.05 6.18
CA ILE A 167 -2.62 27.03 7.34
C ILE A 167 -2.95 28.23 8.22
N ASN A 168 -3.33 27.97 9.47
CA ASN A 168 -3.59 28.97 10.48
C ASN A 168 -2.37 29.17 11.35
N ILE A 169 -1.90 30.41 11.42
CA ILE A 169 -0.73 30.77 12.22
C ILE A 169 -1.16 31.22 13.62
N VAL A 170 -0.42 30.77 14.63
CA VAL A 170 -0.57 31.18 16.02
C VAL A 170 0.77 31.73 16.49
N LEU A 171 0.80 32.99 16.94
CA LEU A 171 2.01 33.63 17.45
C LEU A 171 2.37 33.10 18.84
N TYR A 172 3.66 32.88 19.07
CA TYR A 172 4.20 32.49 20.37
C TYR A 172 5.39 33.38 20.73
N LYS A 173 5.56 33.62 22.03
CA LYS A 173 6.67 34.40 22.57
C LYS A 173 7.97 33.60 22.69
N ASP A 174 7.87 32.37 23.20
CA ASP A 174 9.02 31.52 23.49
C ASP A 174 8.81 30.08 23.01
N TYR A 175 9.91 29.44 22.61
CA TYR A 175 9.92 28.06 22.16
C TYR A 175 9.42 27.05 23.22
N SER A 176 9.57 27.35 24.51
CA SER A 176 9.10 26.49 25.60
C SER A 176 7.58 26.29 25.61
N TYR A 177 6.80 27.27 25.14
CA TYR A 177 5.35 27.13 24.98
C TYR A 177 5.01 26.32 23.73
N ILE A 178 5.75 26.56 22.65
CA ILE A 178 5.62 25.83 21.39
C ILE A 178 5.84 24.34 21.60
N ALA A 179 6.93 23.94 22.26
CA ALA A 179 7.24 22.53 22.49
C ALA A 179 6.12 21.80 23.26
N ARG A 180 5.50 22.46 24.25
CA ARG A 180 4.35 21.92 25.00
C ARG A 180 3.09 21.82 24.15
N ASP A 181 2.83 22.80 23.29
CA ASP A 181 1.65 22.81 22.44
C ASP A 181 1.76 21.87 21.23
N ILE A 182 2.97 21.62 20.72
CA ILE A 182 3.25 20.52 19.78
C ILE A 182 3.01 19.18 20.49
N ALA A 183 3.56 18.99 21.70
CA ALA A 183 3.38 17.75 22.46
C ALA A 183 1.90 17.44 22.82
N SER A 184 1.10 18.48 23.05
CA SER A 184 -0.35 18.36 23.31
C SER A 184 -1.21 18.36 22.05
N ASN A 185 -0.61 18.27 20.85
CA ASN A 185 -1.30 18.19 19.56
C ASN A 185 -2.22 19.40 19.27
N LYS A 186 -1.88 20.58 19.80
CA LYS A 186 -2.59 21.84 19.49
C LYS A 186 -2.08 22.49 18.21
N VAL A 187 -0.79 22.29 17.91
CA VAL A 187 -0.10 22.77 16.70
C VAL A 187 0.70 21.62 16.09
N TRP A 188 0.81 21.60 14.76
CA TRP A 188 1.46 20.53 14.00
C TRP A 188 2.95 20.78 13.73
N GLY A 189 3.44 21.95 14.12
CA GLY A 189 4.83 22.35 13.94
C GLY A 189 5.02 23.81 14.33
N SER A 190 6.24 24.28 14.13
CA SER A 190 6.62 25.67 14.35
C SER A 190 7.47 26.21 13.22
N ILE A 191 7.40 27.52 13.01
CA ILE A 191 8.28 28.27 12.11
C ILE A 191 8.98 29.32 12.95
N GLU A 192 10.30 29.34 12.86
CA GLU A 192 11.15 30.32 13.52
C GLU A 192 11.64 31.31 12.45
N VAL A 193 11.30 32.58 12.64
CA VAL A 193 11.77 33.69 11.81
C VAL A 193 12.87 34.43 12.57
N PRO A 194 14.09 34.52 12.00
CA PRO A 194 15.19 35.27 12.59
C PRO A 194 14.88 36.77 12.75
N GLN A 195 15.60 37.46 13.65
CA GLN A 195 15.39 38.88 13.90
C GLN A 195 15.72 39.77 12.68
N ASN A 196 16.74 39.42 11.90
CA ASN A 196 17.19 40.19 10.74
C ASN A 196 16.66 39.63 9.40
N PHE A 197 15.49 39.01 9.40
CA PHE A 197 14.98 38.29 8.23
C PHE A 197 14.74 39.22 7.02
N THR A 198 14.00 40.31 7.18
CA THR A 198 13.71 41.25 6.06
C THR A 198 14.99 41.89 5.54
N THR A 199 15.87 42.36 6.43
CA THR A 199 17.13 43.02 6.05
C THR A 199 18.10 42.05 5.36
N ALA A 200 18.20 40.81 5.84
CA ALA A 200 19.00 39.77 5.21
C ALA A 200 18.53 39.46 3.78
N LEU A 201 17.22 39.39 3.56
CA LEU A 201 16.66 39.14 2.24
C LEU A 201 16.84 40.30 1.28
N ILE A 202 16.69 41.54 1.74
CA ILE A 202 17.00 42.72 0.92
C ILE A 202 18.47 42.69 0.50
N ASN A 203 19.40 42.50 1.44
CA ASN A 203 20.83 42.41 1.17
C ASN A 203 21.19 41.28 0.19
N ARG A 204 20.42 40.20 0.20
CA ARG A 204 20.60 39.06 -0.72
C ARG A 204 20.11 39.37 -2.13
N ILE A 205 19.01 40.11 -2.26
CA ILE A 205 18.52 40.54 -3.58
C ILE A 205 19.49 41.58 -4.18
N GLU A 206 19.98 42.52 -3.38
CA GLU A 206 20.91 43.56 -3.83
C GLU A 206 22.30 43.02 -4.22
N ASN A 207 22.89 42.18 -3.36
CA ASN A 207 24.28 41.73 -3.55
C ASN A 207 24.41 40.37 -4.23
N GLY A 208 23.30 39.62 -4.37
CA GLY A 208 23.27 38.32 -5.02
C GLY A 208 24.29 37.34 -4.42
N LEU A 209 25.28 36.95 -5.22
CA LEU A 209 26.34 36.01 -4.81
C LEU A 209 27.41 36.64 -3.88
N ARG A 210 27.36 37.96 -3.65
CA ARG A 210 28.36 38.69 -2.85
C ARG A 210 27.93 38.89 -1.39
N THR A 211 26.78 38.37 -0.99
CA THR A 211 26.27 38.46 0.37
C THR A 211 27.12 37.60 1.32
N GLU A 212 27.44 38.13 2.50
CA GLU A 212 28.20 37.40 3.53
C GLU A 212 27.39 36.22 4.09
N ASP A 213 28.07 35.10 4.39
CA ASP A 213 27.41 33.87 4.87
C ASP A 213 26.55 34.08 6.13
N LYS A 214 26.96 34.97 7.04
CA LYS A 214 26.17 35.31 8.24
C LYS A 214 24.83 35.94 7.89
N ILE A 215 24.81 36.81 6.89
CA ILE A 215 23.58 37.46 6.40
C ILE A 215 22.72 36.43 5.67
N VAL A 216 23.34 35.47 4.97
CA VAL A 216 22.61 34.36 4.33
C VAL A 216 21.90 33.51 5.38
N GLU A 217 22.54 33.23 6.52
CA GLU A 217 21.95 32.50 7.66
C GLU A 217 20.76 33.24 8.29
N ASP A 218 20.86 34.56 8.48
CA ASP A 218 19.76 35.39 8.99
C ASP A 218 18.53 35.42 8.06
N GLY A 219 18.71 35.09 6.78
CA GLY A 219 17.64 34.98 5.78
C GLY A 219 16.99 33.60 5.67
N ILE A 220 17.40 32.61 6.49
CA ILE A 220 16.86 31.24 6.44
C ILE A 220 15.71 31.06 7.43
N LEU A 221 14.56 30.62 6.91
CA LEU A 221 13.43 30.20 7.73
C LEU A 221 13.66 28.77 8.26
N THR A 222 13.55 28.58 9.58
CA THR A 222 13.66 27.27 10.20
C THR A 222 12.28 26.76 10.58
N SER A 223 11.80 25.72 9.88
CA SER A 223 10.55 25.06 10.26
C SER A 223 10.82 23.76 10.98
N ARG A 224 10.11 23.51 12.08
CA ARG A 224 10.14 22.27 12.84
C ARG A 224 8.77 21.59 12.79
N ILE A 225 8.65 20.45 12.12
CA ILE A 225 7.37 19.77 11.89
C ILE A 225 7.28 18.50 12.75
N ASP A 226 6.10 18.22 13.31
CA ASP A 226 5.82 16.95 13.98
C ASP A 226 5.82 15.79 12.98
N GLY A 227 6.81 14.90 13.12
CA GLY A 227 6.97 13.72 12.28
C GLY A 227 6.11 12.52 12.67
N THR A 228 5.32 12.60 13.74
CA THR A 228 4.52 11.47 14.27
C THR A 228 3.44 11.01 13.27
N ASN A 229 2.88 11.93 12.48
CA ASN A 229 1.95 11.61 11.41
C ASN A 229 2.60 11.83 10.04
N ALA A 230 2.88 10.74 9.33
CA ALA A 230 3.55 10.78 8.02
C ALA A 230 2.76 11.56 6.96
N ILE A 231 1.43 11.48 6.96
CA ILE A 231 0.57 12.16 5.98
C ILE A 231 0.59 13.66 6.22
N ILE A 232 0.33 14.09 7.47
CA ILE A 232 0.35 15.51 7.83
C ILE A 232 1.73 16.11 7.59
N LYS A 233 2.80 15.38 7.94
CA LYS A 233 4.18 15.79 7.65
C LYS A 233 4.37 16.10 6.16
N ILE A 234 3.96 15.19 5.26
CA ILE A 234 4.14 15.37 3.81
C ILE A 234 3.33 16.57 3.32
N ILE A 235 2.06 16.64 3.69
CA ILE A 235 1.15 17.73 3.31
C ILE A 235 1.70 19.07 3.78
N LEU A 236 2.09 19.18 5.06
CA LEU A 236 2.61 20.41 5.64
C LEU A 236 3.94 20.84 5.02
N THR A 237 4.86 19.89 4.79
CA THR A 237 6.15 20.18 4.13
C THR A 237 5.94 20.72 2.72
N ASN A 238 5.02 20.13 1.95
CA ASN A 238 4.72 20.58 0.60
C ASN A 238 4.08 21.97 0.61
N HIS A 239 3.07 22.20 1.47
CA HIS A 239 2.44 23.51 1.56
C HIS A 239 3.43 24.60 1.99
N LEU A 240 4.29 24.33 2.97
CA LEU A 240 5.32 25.28 3.41
C LEU A 240 6.30 25.60 2.27
N LYS A 241 6.83 24.58 1.60
CA LYS A 241 7.75 24.76 0.47
C LYS A 241 7.10 25.62 -0.61
N GLU A 242 5.88 25.29 -1.01
CA GLU A 242 5.20 26.03 -2.07
C GLU A 242 4.77 27.45 -1.63
N SER A 243 4.48 27.69 -0.35
CA SER A 243 4.22 29.05 0.17
C SER A 243 5.48 29.90 0.18
N VAL A 244 6.61 29.33 0.61
CA VAL A 244 7.92 30.00 0.52
C VAL A 244 8.25 30.31 -0.93
N GLU A 245 8.08 29.35 -1.84
CA GLU A 245 8.30 29.57 -3.28
C GLU A 245 7.47 30.73 -3.81
N ARG A 246 6.15 30.76 -3.54
CA ARG A 246 5.28 31.86 -4.00
C ARG A 246 5.65 33.20 -3.40
N PHE A 247 5.99 33.23 -2.11
CA PHE A 247 6.46 34.43 -1.45
C PHE A 247 7.69 35.01 -2.15
N TYR A 248 8.73 34.20 -2.39
CA TYR A 248 9.92 34.64 -3.12
C TYR A 248 9.61 35.04 -4.57
N ASN A 249 8.70 34.34 -5.25
CA ASN A 249 8.28 34.71 -6.61
C ASN A 249 7.71 36.12 -6.63
N ASN A 250 6.76 36.38 -5.73
CA ASN A 250 6.08 37.66 -5.67
C ASN A 250 7.08 38.78 -5.36
N LEU A 251 8.04 38.54 -4.45
CA LEU A 251 9.12 39.50 -4.18
C LEU A 251 9.97 39.79 -5.42
N LEU A 252 10.44 38.75 -6.12
CA LEU A 252 11.28 38.92 -7.32
C LEU A 252 10.54 39.61 -8.46
N LEU A 253 9.26 39.26 -8.67
CA LEU A 253 8.40 39.88 -9.68
C LEU A 253 8.16 41.36 -9.39
N SER A 254 7.94 41.74 -8.13
CA SER A 254 7.82 43.14 -7.72
C SER A 254 9.08 43.95 -8.04
N CYS A 255 10.25 43.32 -8.10
CA CYS A 255 11.51 43.95 -8.51
C CYS A 255 11.89 43.73 -9.98
N GLY A 256 10.96 43.27 -10.82
CA GLY A 256 11.20 43.07 -12.26
C GLY A 256 12.20 41.97 -12.59
N MET A 257 12.49 41.10 -11.62
CA MET A 257 13.45 40.00 -11.77
C MET A 257 12.77 38.74 -12.32
N SER A 258 13.53 37.91 -13.02
CA SER A 258 13.02 36.65 -13.53
C SER A 258 12.79 35.63 -12.41
N GLU A 259 11.66 34.91 -12.47
CA GLU A 259 11.37 33.75 -11.62
C GLU A 259 12.44 32.65 -11.68
N LYS A 260 13.33 32.66 -12.69
CA LYS A 260 14.40 31.67 -12.81
C LYS A 260 15.59 31.92 -11.87
N ALA A 261 15.70 33.10 -11.27
CA ALA A 261 16.80 33.48 -10.37
C ALA A 261 16.59 33.02 -8.90
N ARG A 262 15.64 32.12 -8.65
CA ARG A 262 15.21 31.73 -7.30
C ARG A 262 16.23 30.82 -6.61
N ILE A 263 16.59 31.18 -5.39
CA ILE A 263 17.21 30.27 -4.43
C ILE A 263 16.28 30.25 -3.21
N ILE A 264 15.71 29.10 -2.87
CA ILE A 264 14.74 28.93 -1.76
C ILE A 264 15.54 28.65 -0.48
N PRO A 265 15.67 29.60 0.46
CA PRO A 265 16.44 29.40 1.68
C PRO A 265 15.49 28.98 2.82
N MET A 266 14.99 27.75 2.75
CA MET A 266 14.18 27.17 3.81
C MET A 266 14.83 25.89 4.33
N GLN A 267 15.06 25.83 5.64
CA GLN A 267 15.56 24.63 6.31
C GLN A 267 14.41 23.95 7.05
N VAL A 268 14.03 22.75 6.57
CA VAL A 268 12.99 21.93 7.20
C VAL A 268 13.65 20.91 8.13
N MET A 269 13.41 21.05 9.42
CA MET A 269 13.82 20.11 10.46
C MET A 269 12.62 19.30 10.94
N LEU A 270 12.84 18.01 11.20
CA LEU A 270 11.80 17.13 11.71
C LEU A 270 11.96 16.97 13.22
N ILE A 271 10.90 17.27 13.96
CA ILE A 271 10.81 16.89 15.36
C ILE A 271 10.09 15.55 15.40
N TYR A 272 10.82 14.50 15.78
CA TYR A 272 10.20 13.30 16.27
C TYR A 272 10.05 13.47 17.78
N LEU A 273 8.84 13.77 18.24
CA LEU A 273 8.50 13.70 19.67
C LEU A 273 8.49 12.23 20.07
N CYS A 274 9.68 11.65 20.16
CA CYS A 274 9.91 10.30 20.66
C CYS A 274 9.85 10.28 22.19
N LEU A 275 8.86 10.94 22.79
CA LEU A 275 8.61 10.97 24.22
C LEU A 275 7.12 11.27 24.49
N LYS A 276 6.23 10.52 23.82
CA LYS A 276 4.94 10.17 24.44
C LYS A 276 5.23 9.01 25.40
N LYS A 277 5.57 9.34 26.65
CA LYS A 277 5.40 8.44 27.79
C LYS A 277 4.23 8.94 28.62
#